data_AF-A0A967JBZ0-F1
#
_entry.id   AF-A0A967JBZ0-F1
#
_cell.length_a   1.000
_cell.length_b   1.000
_cell.length_c   1.000
_cell.angle_alpha   90.00
_cell.angle_beta   90.00
_cell.angle_gamma   90.00
#
_symmetry.space_group_name_H-M   'P 1'
#
loop_
_entity.id
_entity.type
_entity.pdbx_description
1 polymer ?
#
loop_
_entity_poly.entity_id
_entity_poly.type
_entity_poly.pdbx_seq_one_letter_code
_entity_poly.pdbx_strand_id
1 'polypeptide(L)' 'RALVAAGVEALGLDRGPVHAEVRFGPDGPVLIEVAGRSIGGLCSRALTFGMLRGSLEEQIIR' A
#
# COMPACT_ATOMS: atom_id res chain seq x y z
N ARG A 1 8.85 5.03 -5.41
CA ARG A 1 9.04 3.57 -5.20
C ARG A 1 10.15 3.28 -4.20
N ALA A 2 11.37 3.81 -4.36
CA ALA A 2 12.49 3.55 -3.43
C ALA A 2 12.18 3.89 -1.95
N LEU A 3 11.53 5.03 -1.67
CA LEU A 3 11.21 5.45 -0.31
C LEU A 3 10.31 4.45 0.45
N VAL A 4 9.18 4.06 -0.15
CA VAL A 4 8.25 3.11 0.48
C VAL A 4 8.90 1.73 0.60
N ALA A 5 9.65 1.28 -0.42
CA ALA A 5 10.36 0.01 -0.36
C ALA A 5 11.37 -0.05 0.79
N ALA A 6 12.16 1.01 1.00
CA ALA A 6 13.10 1.09 2.11
C ALA A 6 12.39 1.08 3.48
N GLY A 7 11.23 1.73 3.60
CA GLY A 7 10.42 1.68 4.82
C GLY A 7 9.86 0.29 5.11
N VAL A 8 9.41 -0.42 4.08
CA VAL A 8 8.94 -1.82 4.18
C VAL A 8 10.07 -2.74 4.62
N GLU A 9 11.25 -2.61 4.02
CA GLU A 9 12.45 -3.38 4.36
C GLU A 9 12.92 -3.12 5.79
N ALA A 10 12.97 -1.85 6.21
CA ALA A 10 13.36 -1.46 7.57
C ALA A 10 12.43 -2.02 8.65
N LEU A 11 11.16 -2.23 8.32
CA LEU A 11 10.16 -2.86 9.21
C LEU A 11 10.16 -4.39 9.15
N GLY A 12 10.97 -5.01 8.29
CA GLY A 12 11.02 -6.46 8.13
C GLY A 12 9.75 -7.06 7.51
N LEU A 13 8.96 -6.27 6.79
CA LEU A 13 7.74 -6.75 6.12
C LEU A 13 8.14 -7.46 4.81
N ASP A 14 7.99 -8.78 4.77
CA ASP A 14 8.45 -9.62 3.66
C ASP A 14 7.33 -10.12 2.73
N ARG A 15 6.11 -10.28 3.25
CA ARG A 15 4.98 -10.87 2.55
C ARG A 15 3.67 -10.26 3.02
N GLY A 16 2.72 -10.17 2.08
CA GLY A 16 1.37 -9.69 2.32
C GLY A 16 1.16 -8.25 1.84
N PRO A 17 -0.04 -7.69 2.06
CA PRO A 17 -0.35 -6.34 1.65
C PRO A 17 0.37 -5.30 2.50
N VAL A 18 0.71 -4.17 1.88
CA VAL A 18 1.26 -3.00 2.54
C VAL A 18 0.38 -1.79 2.26
N HIS A 19 0.07 -1.03 3.31
CA HIS A 19 -0.47 0.33 3.24
C HIS A 19 0.65 1.31 3.59
N ALA A 20 0.83 2.35 2.78
CA ALA A 20 1.82 3.38 3.05
C ALA A 20 1.26 4.76 2.73
N GLU A 21 1.60 5.73 3.57
CA GLU A 21 1.19 7.13 3.40
C GLU A 21 2.42 8.00 3.16
N VAL A 22 2.36 8.84 2.12
CA VAL A 22 3.45 9.71 1.70
C VAL A 22 2.91 11.11 1.50
N ARG A 23 3.63 12.10 2.03
CA ARG A 23 3.37 13.52 1.77
C ARG A 23 4.42 14.07 0.83
N PHE A 24 3.98 14.70 -0.25
CA PHE A 24 4.88 15.45 -1.12
C PHE A 24 5.12 16.83 -0.51
N GLY A 25 6.34 17.06 -0.02
CA GLY A 25 6.82 18.35 0.48
C GLY A 25 7.64 19.10 -0.57
N PRO A 26 8.10 20.32 -0.23
CA PRO A 26 8.94 21.14 -1.12
C PRO A 26 10.26 20.46 -1.50
N ASP A 27 10.80 19.61 -0.61
CA ASP A 27 12.07 18.89 -0.81
C ASP A 27 11.86 17.45 -1.31
N GLY A 28 10.63 17.10 -1.70
CA GLY A 28 10.27 15.78 -2.20
C GLY A 28 9.36 14.96 -1.28
N PRO A 29 9.17 13.66 -1.57
CA PRO A 29 8.27 12.80 -0.82
C PRO A 29 8.83 12.45 0.56
N VAL A 30 7.98 12.56 1.58
CA VAL A 30 8.25 12.17 2.97
C VAL A 30 7.32 11.03 3.36
N LEU A 31 7.89 9.94 3.87
CA LEU A 31 7.13 8.79 4.35
C LEU A 31 6.51 9.12 5.71
N ILE A 32 5.20 8.91 5.85
CA ILE A 32 4.45 9.16 7.08
C ILE A 32 4.14 7.85 7.82
N GLU A 33 3.63 6.86 7.09
CA GLU A 33 3.21 5.57 7.64
C GLU A 33 3.61 4.44 6.69
N VAL A 34 3.95 3.28 7.27
CA VAL A 34 3.96 1.97 6.61
C VAL A 34 3.34 0.95 7.56
N ALA A 35 2.39 0.14 7.07
CA ALA A 35 1.74 -0.90 7.84
C ALA A 35 1.54 -2.19 7.02
N GLY A 36 1.79 -3.35 7.64
CA GLY A 36 1.57 -4.69 7.07
C GLY A 36 0.10 -5.09 7.02
N ARG A 37 -0.73 -4.27 6.38
CA ARG A 37 -2.16 -4.48 6.17
C ARG A 37 -2.59 -3.86 4.84
N SER A 38 -3.78 -4.19 4.35
CA SER A 38 -4.40 -3.47 3.24
C SER A 38 -4.81 -2.05 3.63
N ILE A 39 -5.10 -1.24 2.61
CA ILE A 39 -5.88 -0.02 2.79
C ILE A 39 -7.27 -0.38 3.33
N GLY A 40 -7.77 0.43 4.26
CA GLY A 40 -9.04 0.19 4.94
C GLY A 40 -10.20 1.03 4.43
N GLY A 41 -11.37 0.81 5.02
CA GLY A 41 -12.56 1.64 4.85
C GLY A 41 -13.13 1.62 3.43
N LEU A 42 -13.74 2.74 3.04
CA LEU A 42 -14.34 2.89 1.71
C LEU A 42 -13.28 3.01 0.60
N CYS A 43 -12.02 3.29 0.96
CA CYS A 43 -10.93 3.47 -0.01
C CYS A 43 -10.58 2.17 -0.74
N SER A 44 -10.71 0.99 -0.10
CA SER A 44 -10.44 -0.28 -0.80
C SER A 44 -11.39 -0.51 -1.97
N ARG A 45 -12.63 -0.01 -1.88
CA ARG A 45 -13.67 -0.13 -2.92
C ARG A 45 -13.40 0.71 -4.17
N ALA A 46 -12.50 1.69 -4.07
CA ALA A 46 -12.08 2.48 -5.22
C ALA A 46 -11.05 1.73 -6.10
N LEU A 47 -10.50 0.63 -5.59
CA LEU A 47 -9.54 -0.20 -6.30
C LEU A 47 -10.25 -1.36 -6.98
N THR A 48 -9.96 -1.57 -8.25
CA THR A 48 -10.58 -2.63 -9.05
C THR A 48 -9.54 -3.21 -9.99
N PHE A 49 -9.42 -4.53 -10.02
CA PHE A 49 -8.31 -5.24 -10.66
C PHE A 49 -8.77 -6.18 -11.77
N GLY A 50 -7.97 -6.27 -12.83
CA GLY A 50 -8.23 -7.16 -13.96
C GLY A 50 -9.44 -6.79 -14.81
N MET A 51 -9.67 -7.57 -15.88
CA MET A 51 -10.75 -7.32 -16.84
C MET A 51 -12.14 -7.58 -16.26
N LEU A 52 -12.26 -8.53 -15.32
CA LEU A 52 -13.52 -8.91 -14.69
C LEU A 52 -13.87 -8.09 -13.44
N ARG A 53 -13.10 -7.04 -13.15
CA ARG A 53 -13.30 -6.13 -12.02
C ARG A 53 -13.27 -6.81 -10.64
N GLY A 54 -12.20 -7.53 -10.34
CA GLY A 54 -11.96 -8.13 -9.03
C GLY A 54 -11.68 -7.09 -7.94
N SER A 55 -12.01 -7.42 -6.69
CA SER A 55 -11.79 -6.54 -5.53
C SER A 55 -10.34 -6.60 -5.03
N LEU A 56 -9.93 -5.62 -4.22
CA LEU A 56 -8.63 -5.67 -3.54
C LEU A 56 -8.51 -6.91 -2.63
N GLU A 57 -9.57 -7.21 -1.90
CA GLU A 57 -9.63 -8.33 -0.96
C GLU A 57 -9.44 -9.67 -1.69
N GLU A 58 -9.99 -9.82 -2.89
CA GLU A 58 -9.74 -11.00 -3.73
C GLU A 58 -8.28 -11.12 -4.16
N GLN A 59 -7.57 -10.00 -4.41
CA GLN A 59 -6.14 -10.01 -4.74
C GLN A 59 -5.25 -10.36 -3.55
N ILE A 60 -5.74 -10.18 -2.32
CA ILE A 60 -4.96 -10.44 -1.11
C ILE A 60 -5.14 -11.90 -0.66
N ILE A 61 -6.33 -12.47 -0.85
CA ILE A 61 -6.67 -13.81 -0.36
C ILE A 61 -6.33 -14.91 -1.39
N ARG A 62 -6.29 -14.58 -2.69
CA ARG A 62 -5.91 -15.51 -3.77
C ARG A 62 -4.42 -15.43 -4.07
#